data_AF-A0A934E817-F1
#
_entry.id   AF-A0A934E817-F1
#
_cell.length_a   1.000
_cell.length_b   1.000
_cell.length_c   1.000
_cell.angle_alpha   90.00
_cell.angle_beta   90.00
_cell.angle_gamma   90.00
#
_symmetry.space_group_name_H-M   'P 1'
#
loop_
_entity.id
_entity.type
_entity.pdbx_description
1 polymer ?
#
loop_
_entity_poly.entity_id
_entity_poly.type
_entity_poly.pdbx_seq_one_letter_code
_entity_poly.pdbx_strand_id
1 'polypeptide(L)'
;MNAIGGKAKMIAKGKNGEVIDYIKDADPVKIERELMSVIPRDHWFRFTYEMIDHGRAVCKASNPLCGECRLRELCPSARMKG
;
A
#
# COMPACT_ATOMS: atom_id res chain seq x y z
N MET A 1 -21.19 1.49 2.97
CA MET A 1 -19.89 1.55 2.28
C MET A 1 -19.05 2.58 3.03
N ASN A 2 -18.47 2.20 4.17
CA ASN A 2 -17.81 3.13 5.08
C ASN A 2 -16.30 3.02 4.88
N ALA A 3 -15.67 4.17 4.63
CA ALA A 3 -14.25 4.31 4.37
C ALA A 3 -13.39 3.54 5.39
N ILE A 4 -12.68 2.52 4.90
CA ILE A 4 -11.64 1.82 5.65
C ILE A 4 -10.38 2.67 5.49
N GLY A 5 -10.20 3.70 6.32
CA GLY A 5 -9.02 4.55 6.19
C GLY A 5 -9.05 5.75 7.12
N GLY A 6 -8.12 5.76 8.08
CA GLY A 6 -7.85 6.91 8.94
C GLY A 6 -7.48 8.14 8.10
N LYS A 7 -7.61 9.33 8.72
CA LYS A 7 -7.47 10.67 8.10
C LYS A 7 -6.08 11.00 7.51
N ALA A 8 -5.20 10.03 7.31
CA ALA A 8 -3.87 10.24 6.73
C ALA A 8 -4.00 10.49 5.23
N LYS A 9 -3.40 11.58 4.74
CA LYS A 9 -3.27 11.87 3.31
C LYS A 9 -1.98 11.23 2.80
N MET A 10 -2.10 10.24 1.92
CA MET A 10 -0.96 9.62 1.27
C MET A 10 -0.85 10.19 -0.15
N ILE A 11 -0.14 11.30 -0.28
CA ILE A 11 -0.11 12.11 -1.50
C ILE A 11 1.29 12.12 -2.12
N ALA A 12 1.39 11.83 -3.42
CA ALA A 12 2.61 12.07 -4.21
C ALA A 12 2.34 12.99 -5.40
N LYS A 13 3.41 13.60 -5.93
CA LYS A 13 3.40 14.27 -7.23
C LYS A 13 3.74 13.25 -8.31
N GLY A 14 2.83 13.05 -9.26
CA GLY A 14 3.03 12.24 -10.44
C GLY A 14 3.95 12.91 -11.47
N LYS A 15 4.19 12.21 -12.58
CA LYS A 15 5.23 12.59 -13.56
C LYS A 15 4.93 13.89 -14.30
N ASN A 16 3.65 14.27 -14.42
CA ASN A 16 3.20 15.48 -15.10
C ASN A 16 2.79 16.58 -14.11
N GLY A 17 3.15 16.43 -12.83
CA GLY A 17 2.78 17.36 -11.76
C GLY A 17 1.40 17.12 -11.17
N GLU A 18 0.70 16.06 -11.58
CA GLU A 18 -0.57 15.66 -10.97
C GLU A 18 -0.39 15.25 -9.50
N VAL A 19 -1.41 15.50 -8.68
CA VAL A 19 -1.44 15.08 -7.28
C VAL A 19 -2.16 13.74 -7.22
N ILE A 20 -1.48 12.68 -6.76
CA ILE A 20 -2.05 11.34 -6.60
C ILE A 20 -2.33 11.12 -5.12
N ASP A 21 -3.59 10.92 -4.75
CA ASP A 21 -3.96 10.44 -3.41
C ASP A 21 -4.08 8.91 -3.46
N TYR A 22 -3.07 8.20 -2.97
CA TYR A 22 -3.01 6.75 -3.00
C TYR A 22 -4.11 6.04 -2.20
N ILE A 23 -4.89 6.78 -1.40
CA ILE A 23 -6.00 6.23 -0.63
C ILE A 23 -7.32 6.55 -1.32
N LYS A 24 -7.53 7.81 -1.71
CA LYS A 24 -8.79 8.22 -2.37
C LYS A 24 -8.90 7.76 -3.81
N ASP A 25 -7.80 7.77 -4.55
CA ASP A 25 -7.78 7.46 -5.98
C ASP A 25 -7.51 5.97 -6.24
N ALA A 26 -7.49 5.15 -5.18
CA ALA A 26 -7.27 3.71 -5.25
C ALA A 26 -8.48 3.01 -5.88
N ASP A 27 -8.30 2.46 -7.08
CA ASP A 27 -9.22 1.53 -7.72
C ASP A 27 -8.75 0.09 -7.46
N PRO A 28 -9.49 -0.70 -6.65
CA PRO A 28 -9.12 -2.08 -6.34
C PRO A 28 -8.96 -2.96 -7.58
N VAL A 29 -9.80 -2.78 -8.60
CA VAL A 29 -9.77 -3.59 -9.83
C VAL A 29 -8.52 -3.28 -10.64
N LYS A 30 -8.14 -2.00 -10.71
CA LYS A 30 -6.91 -1.59 -11.36
C LYS A 30 -5.68 -2.13 -10.64
N ILE A 31 -5.64 -2.01 -9.31
CA ILE A 31 -4.55 -2.51 -8.47
C ILE A 31 -4.39 -4.03 -8.63
N GLU A 32 -5.49 -4.78 -8.59
CA GLU A 32 -5.46 -6.24 -8.75
C GLU A 32 -4.88 -6.64 -10.12
N ARG A 33 -5.31 -5.98 -11.21
CA ARG A 33 -4.78 -6.23 -12.56
C ARG A 33 -3.29 -5.92 -12.68
N GLU A 34 -2.82 -4.83 -12.06
CA GLU A 34 -1.41 -4.48 -12.03
C GLU A 34 -0.60 -5.50 -11.21
N LEU A 35 -1.13 -5.97 -10.07
CA LEU A 35 -0.49 -7.03 -9.28
C LEU A 35 -0.38 -8.34 -10.05
N MET A 36 -1.43 -8.74 -10.77
CA MET A 36 -1.42 -9.94 -11.61
C MET A 36 -0.42 -9.88 -12.77
N SER A 37 -0.05 -8.68 -13.25
CA SER A 37 0.92 -8.52 -14.32
C SER A 37 2.38 -8.60 -13.85
N VAL A 38 2.63 -8.35 -12.57
CA VAL A 38 3.99 -8.36 -11.98
C VAL A 38 4.29 -9.58 -11.11
N ILE A 39 3.25 -10.22 -10.53
CA ILE A 39 3.41 -11.40 -9.66
C ILE A 39 3.18 -12.67 -10.49
N PRO A 40 4.11 -13.64 -10.47
CA PRO A 40 3.91 -14.96 -11.07
C PRO A 40 2.61 -15.62 -10.58
N ARG A 41 1.86 -16.26 -11.48
CA ARG A 41 0.52 -16.78 -11.18
C ARG A 41 0.49 -17.81 -10.05
N ASP A 42 1.53 -18.63 -9.96
CA ASP A 42 1.76 -19.61 -8.89
C ASP A 42 1.97 -18.96 -7.51
N HIS A 43 2.33 -17.67 -7.47
CA HIS A 43 2.55 -16.93 -6.23
C HIS A 43 1.34 -16.09 -5.77
N TRP A 44 0.26 -15.97 -6.54
CA TRP A 44 -0.86 -15.07 -6.21
C TRP A 44 -1.45 -15.32 -4.83
N PHE A 45 -1.83 -16.58 -4.54
CA PHE A 45 -2.40 -16.93 -3.23
C PHE A 45 -1.44 -16.62 -2.08
N ARG A 46 -0.19 -17.07 -2.21
CA ARG A 46 0.82 -16.84 -1.19
C ARG A 46 1.03 -15.36 -0.95
N PHE A 47 1.19 -14.57 -2.01
CA PHE A 47 1.38 -13.13 -1.91
C PHE A 47 0.23 -12.44 -1.17
N THR A 48 -1.02 -12.82 -1.46
CA THR A 48 -2.19 -12.28 -0.75
C THR A 48 -2.12 -12.52 0.75
N TYR A 49 -1.80 -13.74 1.19
CA TYR A 49 -1.68 -14.05 2.62
C TYR A 49 -0.51 -13.31 3.27
N GLU A 50 0.65 -13.28 2.62
CA GLU A 50 1.84 -12.56 3.13
C GLU A 50 1.54 -11.06 3.32
N MET A 51 0.78 -10.45 2.40
CA MET A 51 0.37 -9.05 2.51
C MET A 51 -0.63 -8.82 3.67
N ILE A 52 -1.59 -9.75 3.87
CA ILE A 52 -2.53 -9.69 4.99
C ILE A 52 -1.79 -9.83 6.31
N ASP A 53 -0.89 -10.81 6.42
CA ASP A 53 -0.12 -11.07 7.63
C ASP A 53 0.81 -9.91 7.94
N HIS A 54 1.47 -9.34 6.92
CA HIS A 54 2.27 -8.15 7.06
C HIS A 54 1.45 -6.95 7.58
N GLY A 55 0.26 -6.72 7.02
CA GLY A 55 -0.65 -5.65 7.47
C GLY A 55 -1.10 -5.81 8.92
N ARG A 56 -1.31 -7.05 9.39
CA ARG A 56 -1.72 -7.35 10.76
C ARG A 56 -0.56 -7.27 11.76
N ALA A 57 0.62 -7.74 11.38
CA ALA A 57 1.77 -7.84 12.26
C ALA A 57 2.62 -6.55 12.30
N VAL A 58 2.86 -5.92 11.16
CA VAL A 58 3.85 -4.84 10.98
C VAL A 58 3.22 -3.55 10.49
N CYS A 59 2.56 -3.55 9.33
CA CYS A 59 1.99 -2.36 8.70
C CYS A 59 0.58 -2.04 9.24
N LYS A 60 0.44 -2.00 10.57
CA LYS A 60 -0.83 -1.76 11.26
C LYS A 60 -1.40 -0.39 10.92
N ALA A 61 -2.71 -0.31 10.69
CA ALA A 61 -3.39 0.89 10.22
C ALA A 61 -3.22 2.13 11.15
N SER A 62 -3.20 1.94 12.46
CA SER A 62 -3.14 3.02 13.45
C SER A 62 -1.74 3.33 13.98
N ASN A 63 -0.82 2.37 13.95
CA ASN A 63 0.55 2.53 14.43
C ASN A 63 1.48 1.53 13.74
N PRO A 64 1.88 1.79 12.48
CA PRO A 64 2.73 0.87 11.73
C PRO A 64 4.13 0.83 12.34
N LEU A 65 4.70 -0.37 12.45
CA LEU A 65 6.04 -0.61 12.96
C LEU A 65 7.10 -0.36 11.86
N CYS A 66 7.12 0.85 11.30
CA CYS A 66 8.00 1.20 10.17
C CYS A 66 9.50 1.07 10.48
N GLY A 67 9.90 1.04 11.76
CA GLY A 67 11.29 0.78 12.17
C GLY A 67 11.71 -0.68 12.01
N GLU A 68 10.75 -1.60 12.06
CA GLU A 68 10.95 -3.06 11.96
C GLU A 68 10.55 -3.59 10.58
N CYS A 69 9.91 -2.75 9.75
CA CYS A 69 9.44 -3.12 8.43
C CYS A 69 10.59 -3.29 7.44
N ARG A 70 10.78 -4.52 6.92
CA ARG A 70 11.79 -4.80 5.88
C ARG A 70 11.54 -4.06 4.56
N LEU A 71 10.32 -3.59 4.34
CA LEU A 71 9.95 -2.81 3.16
C LEU A 71 10.19 -1.30 3.34
N ARG A 72 10.67 -0.85 4.51
CA ARG A 72 10.80 0.58 4.86
C ARG A 72 11.46 1.41 3.77
N GLU A 73 12.61 0.98 3.27
CA GLU A 73 13.40 1.74 2.29
C GLU A 73 12.69 1.88 0.93
N LEU A 74 11.82 0.91 0.61
CA LEU A 74 11.00 0.91 -0.61
C LEU A 74 9.64 1.58 -0.39
N CYS A 75 9.14 1.61 0.84
CA CYS A 75 7.80 2.05 1.20
C CYS A 75 7.67 3.57 1.10
N PRO A 76 6.82 4.10 0.19
CA PRO A 76 6.54 5.52 0.12
C PRO A 76 5.96 6.04 1.43
N SER A 77 5.03 5.31 2.07
CA SER A 77 4.37 5.71 3.31
C SER A 77 5.34 5.86 4.49
N ALA A 78 6.42 5.08 4.53
CA ALA A 78 7.45 5.21 5.56
C ALA A 78 8.31 6.46 5.39
N ARG A 79 8.44 6.96 4.14
CA ARG A 79 9.23 8.14 3.76
C ARG A 79 8.38 9.41 3.71
N MET A 80 7.08 9.28 3.48
CA MET A 80 6.08 10.35 3.56
C MET A 80 5.69 10.60 5.01
N LYS A 81 6.66 11.02 5.84
CA LYS A 81 6.34 11.71 7.09
C LYS A 81 6.08 13.18 6.76
N GLY A 82 4.81 13.52 6.63
CA GLY A 82 4.30 14.86 6.89
C GLY A 82 3.92 14.96 8.37
#